data_AF-A0A401I679-F1
#
_entry.id   AF-A0A401I679-F1
#
_cell.length_a   1.000
_cell.length_b   1.000
_cell.length_c   1.000
_cell.angle_alpha   90.00
_cell.angle_beta   90.00
_cell.angle_gamma   90.00
#
_symmetry.space_group_name_H-M   'P 1'
#
loop_
_entity.id
_entity.type
_entity.pdbx_description
1 polymer ?
#
loop_
_entity_poly.entity_id
_entity_poly.type
_entity_poly.pdbx_seq_one_letter_code
_entity_poly.pdbx_strand_id
1 'polypeptide(L)'
;MNKFQALRVWRWEQDATPVTFATDCALLLYTEGRGVVCFNGKRHTLTHKHILYVQPETQLRLEPAECDSHPIIGLFFQSYVLQETTVDSLVYRLDYSKLPYNGYVIRPLAARISALVLRLARLQQPESASDYHFDHGIDELVGLILSQMDKQLANRSSSEQAVVSIMQGILEHCEQDWNRDQAAREARFNTSHFSRAFKQYSGYSFSGFLSKVRLNHARILLLTTDLTLDMIASRTGFQNGLYFSRRFKRDSGVPPSTYRSLLQGTQTRIATMHHAGDLLALGVQPVAASLAPWHTSPLLHDRLIQGGTVVSNGLEDVALLTSVQPDLILIPDYLLLQNANRLQQFERIAPVLCLPSYRYPPLERLRLVADILGRRQEAEQWIIRYQRKADIWRDRLTDYIQPGETVALYELRGNDTVILWSLQLRGASNLFEAMRFQPPAAVAQEVLAAGQSLTIPIARLGEYAADHMFVIVGESADGPVQFLARIGSDPVWSSLEAFRQSRIYYLALTDFWSDDGMALAEQLPLLFQAVEKAHGMASPGPAT
;
A
#
# COMPACT_ATOMS: atom_id res chain seq x y z
N MET A 1 11.03 4.46 12.62
CA MET A 1 10.10 5.52 13.07
C MET A 1 10.46 6.83 12.39
N ASN A 2 9.46 7.59 11.92
CA ASN A 2 9.72 8.94 11.47
C ASN A 2 9.88 9.85 12.69
N LYS A 3 11.01 10.54 12.80
CA LYS A 3 11.20 11.62 13.76
C LYS A 3 10.65 12.90 13.14
N PHE A 4 9.75 13.58 13.83
CA PHE A 4 9.28 14.88 13.38
C PHE A 4 10.00 15.98 14.14
N GLN A 5 10.49 16.97 13.42
CA GLN A 5 11.10 18.16 14.01
C GLN A 5 10.20 19.35 13.74
N ALA A 6 9.71 19.98 14.80
CA ALA A 6 8.99 21.23 14.72
C ALA A 6 9.96 22.33 14.31
N LEU A 7 9.63 23.09 13.26
CA LEU A 7 10.46 24.21 12.82
C LEU A 7 9.92 25.55 13.28
N ARG A 8 8.63 25.79 13.07
CA ARG A 8 7.98 27.03 13.46
C ARG A 8 6.47 26.88 13.51
N VAL A 9 5.87 27.70 14.36
CA VAL A 9 4.43 27.95 14.31
C VAL A 9 4.19 29.31 13.70
N TRP A 10 3.25 29.37 12.79
CA TRP A 10 2.82 30.58 12.13
C TRP A 10 1.34 30.81 12.41
N ARG A 11 0.98 32.05 12.69
CA ARG A 11 -0.41 32.45 12.87
C ARG A 11 -0.71 33.57 11.88
N TRP A 12 -1.69 33.32 11.03
CA TRP A 12 -2.16 34.28 10.04
C TRP A 12 -3.55 34.77 10.44
N GLU A 13 -3.64 36.05 10.80
CA GLU A 13 -4.90 36.72 11.12
C GLU A 13 -5.62 37.07 9.81
N GLN A 14 -6.92 36.75 9.72
CA GLN A 14 -7.68 36.83 8.46
C GLN A 14 -8.08 38.24 8.02
N ASP A 15 -7.76 39.27 8.80
CA ASP A 15 -7.85 40.68 8.38
C ASP A 15 -6.61 41.11 7.56
N ALA A 16 -5.68 40.19 7.30
CA ALA A 16 -4.48 40.43 6.52
C ALA A 16 -4.73 40.27 5.00
N THR A 17 -3.91 40.99 4.22
CA THR A 17 -3.81 40.83 2.77
C THR A 17 -3.56 39.37 2.39
N PRO A 18 -4.07 38.89 1.24
CA PRO A 18 -3.79 37.53 0.78
C PRO A 18 -2.27 37.25 0.77
N VAL A 19 -1.86 36.16 1.42
CA VAL A 19 -0.45 35.79 1.51
C VAL A 19 -0.18 34.63 0.56
N THR A 20 0.85 34.78 -0.27
CA THR A 20 1.34 33.71 -1.14
C THR A 20 2.74 33.31 -0.70
N PHE A 21 2.98 32.02 -0.48
CA PHE A 21 4.28 31.51 -0.11
C PHE A 21 4.45 30.06 -0.61
N ALA A 22 5.70 29.65 -0.78
CA ALA A 22 6.06 28.26 -0.99
C ALA A 22 6.48 27.65 0.35
N THR A 23 6.08 26.42 0.61
CA THR A 23 6.54 25.67 1.77
C THR A 23 7.98 25.19 1.54
N ASP A 24 8.85 25.36 2.52
CA ASP A 24 10.22 24.82 2.58
C ASP A 24 10.26 23.43 3.26
N CYS A 25 9.18 23.09 3.96
CA CYS A 25 9.01 21.86 4.73
C CYS A 25 7.52 21.46 4.77
N ALA A 26 7.17 20.39 5.49
CA ALA A 26 5.77 20.00 5.61
C ALA A 26 5.01 20.99 6.49
N LEU A 27 3.73 21.17 6.19
CA LEU A 27 2.86 22.15 6.85
C LEU A 27 1.50 21.54 7.18
N LEU A 28 1.08 21.67 8.43
CA LEU A 28 -0.31 21.47 8.84
C LEU A 28 -0.99 22.82 9.00
N LEU A 29 -2.00 23.10 8.16
CA LEU A 29 -2.83 24.30 8.25
C LEU A 29 -4.13 23.98 8.98
N TYR A 30 -4.27 24.50 10.19
CA TYR A 30 -5.44 24.38 11.02
C TYR A 30 -6.27 25.67 11.01
N THR A 31 -7.60 25.53 11.04
CA THR A 31 -8.51 26.67 11.21
C THR A 31 -9.61 26.37 12.24
N GLU A 32 -9.85 27.34 13.11
CA GLU A 32 -11.02 27.36 14.00
C GLU A 32 -12.27 27.93 13.31
N GLY A 33 -12.17 28.48 12.10
CA GLY A 33 -13.28 29.13 11.40
C GLY A 33 -13.33 28.72 9.94
N ARG A 34 -13.70 29.67 9.07
CA ARG A 34 -13.55 29.49 7.62
C ARG A 34 -12.23 30.07 7.17
N GLY A 35 -11.53 29.39 6.27
CA GLY A 35 -10.35 29.93 5.59
C GLY A 35 -10.32 29.46 4.14
N VAL A 36 -9.76 30.26 3.24
CA VAL A 36 -9.62 29.91 1.83
C VAL A 36 -8.15 29.66 1.53
N VAL A 37 -7.84 28.47 1.03
CA VAL A 37 -6.49 28.07 0.62
C VAL A 37 -6.51 27.72 -0.86
N CYS A 38 -5.68 28.37 -1.64
CA CYS A 38 -5.49 28.12 -3.06
C CYS A 38 -4.14 27.44 -3.28
N PHE A 39 -4.12 26.25 -3.88
CA PHE A 39 -2.90 25.56 -4.31
C PHE A 39 -3.21 24.66 -5.51
N ASN A 40 -2.21 24.37 -6.36
CA ASN A 40 -2.37 23.60 -7.59
C ASN A 40 -3.49 24.10 -8.52
N GLY A 41 -3.72 25.42 -8.56
CA GLY A 41 -4.76 26.06 -9.38
C GLY A 41 -6.20 25.82 -8.91
N LYS A 42 -6.40 25.23 -7.71
CA LYS A 42 -7.72 24.99 -7.12
C LYS A 42 -7.89 25.76 -5.82
N ARG A 43 -9.12 26.24 -5.60
CA ARG A 43 -9.57 26.93 -4.38
C ARG A 43 -10.19 25.91 -3.42
N HIS A 44 -9.68 25.83 -2.20
CA HIS A 44 -10.12 24.94 -1.13
C HIS A 44 -10.64 25.75 0.05
N THR A 45 -11.88 25.51 0.46
CA THR A 45 -12.45 26.12 1.67
C THR A 45 -12.22 25.19 2.86
N LEU A 46 -11.42 25.64 3.81
CA LEU A 46 -11.31 25.03 5.13
C LEU A 46 -12.41 25.60 6.02
N THR A 47 -13.03 24.74 6.84
CA THR A 47 -14.08 25.11 7.78
C THR A 47 -13.73 24.61 9.18
N HIS A 48 -14.53 24.96 10.17
CA HIS A 48 -14.29 24.67 11.59
C HIS A 48 -13.74 23.25 11.84
N LYS A 49 -12.61 23.16 12.55
CA LYS A 49 -11.92 21.90 12.90
C LYS A 49 -11.48 21.08 11.68
N HIS A 50 -10.84 21.72 10.71
CA HIS A 50 -10.10 21.04 9.64
C HIS A 50 -8.59 21.23 9.81
N ILE A 51 -7.82 20.20 9.45
CA ILE A 51 -6.38 20.33 9.16
C ILE A 51 -6.17 20.01 7.70
N LEU A 52 -5.49 20.90 6.98
CA LEU A 52 -4.96 20.64 5.65
C LEU A 52 -3.48 20.29 5.76
N TYR A 53 -3.10 19.13 5.25
CA TYR A 53 -1.70 18.77 5.10
C TYR A 53 -1.15 19.31 3.77
N VAL A 54 0.00 19.96 3.84
CA VAL A 54 0.72 20.49 2.68
C VAL A 54 2.17 19.97 2.70
N GLN A 55 2.62 19.44 1.57
CA GLN A 55 3.99 18.96 1.40
C GLN A 55 4.98 20.13 1.26
N PRO A 56 6.29 19.90 1.46
CA PRO A 56 7.32 20.85 1.03
C PRO A 56 7.17 21.22 -0.46
N GLU A 57 7.76 22.35 -0.83
CA GLU A 57 7.81 22.88 -2.21
C GLU A 57 6.43 23.14 -2.84
N THR A 58 5.39 23.29 -2.02
CA THR A 58 4.04 23.57 -2.49
C THR A 58 3.76 25.06 -2.41
N GLN A 59 3.40 25.67 -3.54
CA GLN A 59 2.89 27.04 -3.55
C GLN A 59 1.46 27.10 -3.03
N LEU A 60 1.26 27.93 -2.00
CA LEU A 60 -0.02 28.20 -1.37
C LEU A 60 -0.33 29.69 -1.46
N ARG A 61 -1.61 30.01 -1.65
CA ARG A 61 -2.16 31.34 -1.44
C ARG A 61 -3.30 31.26 -0.44
N LEU A 62 -3.17 31.95 0.69
CA LEU A 62 -4.26 32.13 1.64
C LEU A 62 -5.05 33.38 1.26
N GLU A 63 -6.38 33.25 1.28
CA GLU A 63 -7.31 34.35 1.01
C GLU A 63 -8.24 34.54 2.22
N PRO A 64 -8.63 35.79 2.54
CA PRO A 64 -9.58 36.07 3.61
C PRO A 64 -10.92 35.40 3.33
N ALA A 65 -11.56 34.90 4.39
CA ALA A 65 -12.92 34.39 4.30
C ALA A 65 -13.93 35.54 4.27
N GLU A 66 -14.99 35.41 3.47
CA GLU A 66 -16.04 36.44 3.32
C GLU A 66 -16.89 36.63 4.59
N CYS A 67 -16.87 35.66 5.52
CA CYS A 67 -17.59 35.69 6.80
C CYS A 67 -16.99 34.65 7.77
N ASP A 68 -17.12 34.87 9.09
CA ASP A 68 -16.74 33.94 10.16
C ASP A 68 -15.21 33.75 10.31
N SER A 69 -14.49 34.88 10.30
CA SER A 69 -13.03 34.93 10.23
C SER A 69 -12.36 34.52 11.54
N HIS A 70 -11.46 33.55 11.44
CA HIS A 70 -10.66 33.05 12.56
C HIS A 70 -9.21 32.87 12.13
N PRO A 71 -8.23 33.01 13.03
CA PRO A 71 -6.83 32.81 12.70
C PRO A 71 -6.57 31.44 12.08
N ILE A 72 -5.73 31.40 11.05
CA ILE A 72 -5.17 30.16 10.50
C ILE A 72 -3.84 29.89 11.21
N ILE A 73 -3.68 28.68 11.72
CA ILE A 73 -2.46 28.23 12.39
C ILE A 73 -1.72 27.29 11.44
N GLY A 74 -0.50 27.67 11.06
CA GLY A 74 0.43 26.84 10.31
C GLY A 74 1.47 26.22 11.22
N LEU A 75 1.53 24.89 11.27
CA LEU A 75 2.59 24.15 11.96
C LEU A 75 3.56 23.59 10.91
N PHE A 76 4.78 24.12 10.89
CA PHE A 76 5.82 23.73 9.96
C PHE A 76 6.74 22.71 10.61
N PHE A 77 7.01 21.61 9.90
CA PHE A 77 7.82 20.52 10.44
C PHE A 77 8.58 19.76 9.36
N GLN A 78 9.67 19.14 9.78
CA GLN A 78 10.43 18.18 8.99
C GLN A 78 10.11 16.76 9.46
N SER A 79 10.08 15.84 8.51
CA SER A 79 9.88 14.42 8.79
C SER A 79 11.16 13.71 8.39
N TYR A 80 11.72 12.96 9.31
CA TYR A 80 12.99 12.27 9.15
C TYR A 80 12.81 10.77 9.30
N VAL A 81 13.34 9.98 8.38
CA VAL A 81 13.49 8.54 8.57
C VAL A 81 14.92 8.22 8.97
N LEU A 82 15.08 7.28 9.90
CA LEU A 82 16.39 6.76 10.28
C LEU A 82 16.98 6.00 9.07
N GLN A 83 18.11 6.48 8.57
CA GLN A 83 18.80 5.90 7.41
C GLN A 83 19.88 4.91 7.85
N GLU A 84 20.64 5.25 8.89
CA GLU A 84 21.74 4.42 9.37
C GLU A 84 21.89 4.51 10.89
N THR A 85 22.23 3.40 11.52
CA THR A 85 22.62 3.35 12.94
C THR A 85 24.07 2.89 13.00
N THR A 86 24.94 3.77 13.48
CA THR A 86 26.33 3.43 13.81
C THR A 86 26.47 3.30 15.33
N VAL A 87 27.62 2.79 15.79
CA VAL A 87 27.90 2.63 17.22
C VAL A 87 27.82 3.97 17.97
N ASP A 88 28.16 5.08 17.29
CA ASP A 88 28.27 6.40 17.92
C ASP A 88 27.26 7.44 17.41
N SER A 89 26.47 7.13 16.37
CA SER A 89 25.57 8.11 15.76
C SER A 89 24.37 7.51 15.03
N LEU A 90 23.28 8.27 14.98
CA LEU A 90 22.07 7.99 14.21
C LEU A 90 22.01 8.97 13.02
N VAL A 91 22.01 8.44 11.80
CA VAL A 91 21.92 9.25 10.58
C VAL A 91 20.48 9.26 10.10
N TYR A 92 19.90 10.45 9.97
CA TYR A 92 18.53 10.65 9.54
C TYR A 92 18.47 11.33 8.18
N ARG A 93 17.49 10.97 7.35
CA ARG A 93 17.19 11.63 6.08
C ARG A 93 15.78 12.18 6.09
N LEU A 94 15.56 13.33 5.44
CA LEU A 94 14.21 13.82 5.18
C LEU A 94 13.39 12.78 4.39
N ASP A 95 12.20 12.50 4.89
CA ASP A 95 11.24 11.57 4.29
C ASP A 95 9.81 11.92 4.72
N TYR A 96 9.00 12.35 3.76
CA TYR A 96 7.59 12.71 3.95
C TYR A 96 6.63 11.63 3.43
N SER A 97 7.12 10.46 3.03
CA SER A 97 6.36 9.42 2.35
C SER A 97 5.25 8.78 3.20
N LYS A 98 5.44 8.75 4.52
CA LYS A 98 4.46 8.20 5.48
C LYS A 98 3.38 9.23 5.88
N LEU A 99 3.44 10.44 5.34
CA LEU A 99 2.47 11.49 5.59
C LEU A 99 1.35 11.48 4.54
N PRO A 100 0.24 12.17 4.79
CA PRO A 100 -0.86 12.23 3.83
C PRO A 100 -0.41 12.79 2.47
N TYR A 101 -1.18 12.57 1.41
CA TYR A 101 -0.88 13.23 0.13
C TYR A 101 -1.07 14.75 0.24
N ASN A 102 -0.33 15.50 -0.59
CA ASN A 102 -0.41 16.96 -0.61
C ASN A 102 -1.86 17.44 -0.83
N GLY A 103 -2.38 18.25 0.09
CA GLY A 103 -3.75 18.74 0.03
C GLY A 103 -4.78 17.87 0.73
N TYR A 104 -4.37 16.85 1.48
CA TYR A 104 -5.27 16.04 2.29
C TYR A 104 -5.92 16.88 3.40
N VAL A 105 -7.25 16.80 3.50
CA VAL A 105 -8.03 17.51 4.53
C VAL A 105 -8.55 16.51 5.55
N ILE A 106 -8.08 16.64 6.79
CA ILE A 106 -8.50 15.83 7.93
C ILE A 106 -9.73 16.48 8.55
N ARG A 107 -10.85 15.76 8.56
CA ARG A 107 -12.13 16.22 9.11
C ARG A 107 -13.08 15.05 9.42
N PRO A 108 -13.96 15.17 10.44
CA PRO A 108 -13.89 16.15 11.53
C PRO A 108 -12.69 15.83 12.43
N LEU A 109 -12.03 16.84 13.03
CA LEU A 109 -10.93 16.57 13.97
C LEU A 109 -11.43 16.07 15.32
N ALA A 110 -10.77 15.04 15.86
CA ALA A 110 -10.95 14.64 17.25
C ALA A 110 -10.57 15.80 18.18
N ALA A 111 -11.30 15.95 19.29
CA ALA A 111 -11.08 17.04 20.26
C ALA A 111 -9.64 17.11 20.78
N ARG A 112 -8.99 15.96 20.95
CA ARG A 112 -7.57 15.86 21.34
C ARG A 112 -6.63 16.49 20.32
N ILE A 113 -6.89 16.30 19.02
CA ILE A 113 -6.08 16.89 17.95
C ILE A 113 -6.23 18.41 17.97
N SER A 114 -7.46 18.93 18.05
CA SER A 114 -7.70 20.37 18.16
C SER A 114 -7.03 20.98 19.39
N ALA A 115 -7.14 20.32 20.55
CA ALA A 115 -6.51 20.79 21.78
C ALA A 115 -4.98 20.82 21.68
N LEU A 116 -4.38 19.82 21.04
CA LEU A 116 -2.92 19.74 20.87
C LEU A 116 -2.40 20.81 19.89
N VAL A 117 -3.09 21.05 18.77
CA VAL A 117 -2.76 22.14 17.85
C VAL A 117 -2.80 23.49 18.56
N LEU A 118 -3.88 23.76 19.32
CA LEU A 118 -4.01 25.02 20.06
C LEU A 118 -2.98 25.15 21.18
N ARG A 119 -2.58 24.04 21.82
CA ARG A 119 -1.50 24.02 22.81
C ARG A 119 -0.17 24.38 22.15
N LEU A 120 0.19 23.71 21.06
CA LEU A 120 1.40 23.99 20.29
C LEU A 120 1.46 25.44 19.81
N ALA A 121 0.31 26.00 19.40
CA ALA A 121 0.23 27.39 18.97
C ALA A 121 0.39 28.44 20.06
N ARG A 122 0.28 28.05 21.34
CA ARG A 122 0.48 28.94 22.50
C ARG A 122 1.89 28.87 23.07
N LEU A 123 2.65 27.84 22.74
CA LEU A 123 4.05 27.74 23.14
C LEU A 123 4.86 28.78 22.33
N GLN A 124 5.85 29.42 22.98
CA GLN A 124 6.73 30.39 22.31
C GLN A 124 7.49 29.71 21.15
N GLN A 125 7.85 30.46 20.09
CA GLN A 125 8.64 29.91 18.98
C GLN A 125 9.82 29.08 19.52
N PRO A 126 10.15 27.92 18.93
CA PRO A 126 11.30 27.14 19.39
C PRO A 126 12.57 27.99 19.25
N GLU A 127 13.09 28.49 20.37
CA GLU A 127 14.29 29.36 20.38
C GLU A 127 15.58 28.57 20.13
N SER A 128 15.53 27.23 20.20
CA SER A 128 16.66 26.35 19.89
C SER A 128 16.21 25.02 19.28
N ALA A 129 17.13 24.35 18.56
CA ALA A 129 16.93 23.01 17.98
C ALA A 129 16.81 21.86 19.02
N SER A 130 16.71 22.18 20.32
CA SER A 130 16.65 21.23 21.43
C SER A 130 15.36 21.34 22.26
N ASP A 131 14.31 21.99 21.74
CA ASP A 131 13.05 22.13 22.48
C ASP A 131 12.19 20.86 22.37
N TYR A 132 12.58 19.83 23.13
CA TYR A 132 11.97 18.49 23.15
C TYR A 132 10.44 18.50 23.31
N HIS A 133 9.86 19.55 23.91
CA HIS A 133 8.41 19.67 24.09
C HIS A 133 7.65 19.94 22.78
N PHE A 134 8.28 20.66 21.85
CA PHE A 134 7.68 20.99 20.55
C PHE A 134 7.75 19.81 19.58
N ASP A 135 8.92 19.16 19.50
CA ASP A 135 9.13 17.97 18.67
C ASP A 135 8.19 16.84 19.13
N HIS A 136 8.12 16.57 20.44
CA HIS A 136 7.22 15.55 20.97
C HIS A 136 5.74 15.88 20.73
N GLY A 137 5.36 17.15 20.79
CA GLY A 137 3.98 17.56 20.51
C GLY A 137 3.62 17.45 19.02
N ILE A 138 4.55 17.72 18.10
CA ILE A 138 4.36 17.46 16.66
C ILE A 138 4.35 15.96 16.37
N ASP A 139 5.22 15.17 16.99
CA ASP A 139 5.22 13.70 16.90
C ASP A 139 3.85 13.14 17.32
N GLU A 140 3.33 13.56 18.48
CA GLU A 140 2.00 13.15 18.97
C GLU A 140 0.91 13.61 18.00
N LEU A 141 0.96 14.85 17.52
CA LEU A 141 -0.04 15.41 16.62
C LEU A 141 -0.12 14.63 15.29
N VAL A 142 1.02 14.39 14.66
CA VAL A 142 1.10 13.64 13.40
C VAL A 142 0.67 12.20 13.62
N GLY A 143 1.11 11.57 14.71
CA GLY A 143 0.68 10.21 15.09
C GLY A 143 -0.84 10.10 15.27
N LEU A 144 -1.47 11.08 15.95
CA LEU A 144 -2.92 11.12 16.12
C LEU A 144 -3.66 11.35 14.80
N ILE A 145 -3.12 12.17 13.91
CA ILE A 145 -3.67 12.39 12.56
C ILE A 145 -3.65 11.09 11.77
N LEU A 146 -2.51 10.41 11.70
CA LEU A 146 -2.37 9.15 10.97
C LEU A 146 -3.27 8.06 11.55
N SER A 147 -3.31 7.92 12.88
CA SER A 147 -4.22 6.99 13.55
C SER A 147 -5.70 7.32 13.30
N GLN A 148 -6.06 8.61 13.26
CA GLN A 148 -7.42 9.01 12.92
C GLN A 148 -7.74 8.68 11.45
N MET A 149 -6.80 8.84 10.52
CA MET A 149 -6.99 8.45 9.13
C MET A 149 -7.23 6.96 9.00
N ASP A 150 -6.43 6.14 9.69
CA ASP A 150 -6.61 4.69 9.74
C ASP A 150 -7.98 4.31 10.35
N LYS A 151 -8.38 5.00 11.43
CA LYS A 151 -9.70 4.81 12.05
C LYS A 151 -10.84 5.32 11.19
N GLN A 152 -10.67 6.36 10.38
CA GLN A 152 -11.68 6.83 9.42
C GLN A 152 -11.80 5.89 8.23
N LEU A 153 -10.70 5.28 7.79
CA LEU A 153 -10.72 4.18 6.84
C LEU A 153 -11.47 2.97 7.40
N ALA A 154 -11.34 2.69 8.70
CA ALA A 154 -12.07 1.63 9.40
C ALA A 154 -13.54 2.00 9.70
N ASN A 155 -13.83 3.26 10.04
CA ASN A 155 -15.16 3.80 10.39
C ASN A 155 -15.86 4.52 9.22
N ARG A 156 -15.64 4.07 7.98
CA ARG A 156 -16.41 4.55 6.82
C ARG A 156 -17.91 4.50 7.13
N SER A 157 -18.66 5.49 6.67
CA SER A 157 -20.11 5.47 6.84
C SER A 157 -20.69 4.18 6.24
N SER A 158 -21.76 3.61 6.82
CA SER A 158 -22.42 2.42 6.27
C SER A 158 -22.75 2.59 4.77
N SER A 159 -23.03 3.84 4.38
CA SER A 159 -23.24 4.29 3.02
C SER A 159 -22.03 4.11 2.10
N GLU A 160 -20.83 4.48 2.53
CA GLU A 160 -19.60 4.34 1.74
C GLU A 160 -19.14 2.87 1.69
N GLN A 161 -19.30 2.14 2.80
CA GLN A 161 -19.02 0.71 2.84
C GLN A 161 -19.91 -0.06 1.85
N ALA A 162 -21.19 0.29 1.77
CA ALA A 162 -22.12 -0.28 0.81
C ALA A 162 -21.68 -0.02 -0.65
N VAL A 163 -21.25 1.21 -0.98
CA VAL A 163 -20.73 1.52 -2.32
C VAL A 163 -19.45 0.74 -2.64
N VAL A 164 -18.52 0.67 -1.70
CA VAL A 164 -17.26 -0.07 -1.85
C VAL A 164 -17.53 -1.56 -2.07
N SER A 165 -18.46 -2.14 -1.32
CA SER A 165 -18.87 -3.54 -1.47
C SER A 165 -19.44 -3.82 -2.87
N ILE A 166 -20.29 -2.93 -3.41
CA ILE A 166 -20.77 -3.03 -4.79
C ILE A 166 -19.61 -2.94 -5.79
N MET A 167 -18.67 -2.01 -5.60
CA MET A 167 -17.53 -1.88 -6.50
C MET A 167 -16.62 -3.11 -6.48
N GLN A 168 -16.41 -3.72 -5.31
CA GLN A 168 -15.68 -4.98 -5.15
C GLN A 168 -16.41 -6.12 -5.86
N GLY A 169 -17.73 -6.26 -5.67
CA GLY A 169 -18.53 -7.26 -6.37
C GLY A 169 -18.43 -7.11 -7.89
N ILE A 170 -18.41 -5.87 -8.42
CA ILE A 170 -18.20 -5.63 -9.85
C ILE A 170 -16.79 -6.03 -10.30
N LEU A 171 -15.74 -5.79 -9.50
CA LEU A 171 -14.38 -6.22 -9.84
C LEU A 171 -14.28 -7.75 -9.92
N GLU A 172 -14.90 -8.44 -8.98
CA GLU A 172 -14.85 -9.90 -8.87
C GLU A 172 -15.74 -10.59 -9.93
N HIS A 173 -16.89 -10.00 -10.25
CA HIS A 173 -17.93 -10.62 -11.09
C HIS A 173 -18.47 -9.69 -12.17
N CYS A 174 -17.58 -9.05 -12.93
CA CYS A 174 -17.95 -8.05 -13.94
C CYS A 174 -18.83 -8.59 -15.08
N GLU A 175 -18.82 -9.90 -15.31
CA GLU A 175 -19.59 -10.63 -16.32
C GLU A 175 -21.08 -10.69 -16.01
N GLN A 176 -21.46 -10.54 -14.74
CA GLN A 176 -22.86 -10.58 -14.30
C GLN A 176 -23.67 -9.39 -14.85
N ASP A 177 -24.99 -9.54 -14.88
CA ASP A 177 -25.92 -8.51 -15.33
C ASP A 177 -26.14 -7.44 -14.25
N TRP A 178 -25.12 -6.60 -14.08
CA TRP A 178 -25.15 -5.48 -13.14
C TRP A 178 -26.10 -4.38 -13.59
N ASN A 179 -27.19 -4.19 -12.85
CA ASN A 179 -28.09 -3.04 -13.00
C ASN A 179 -27.94 -2.07 -11.81
N ARG A 180 -27.94 -0.77 -12.11
CA ARG A 180 -27.88 0.32 -11.14
C ARG A 180 -28.98 0.24 -10.08
N ASP A 181 -30.22 -0.09 -10.47
CA ASP A 181 -31.34 -0.12 -9.53
C ASP A 181 -31.24 -1.32 -8.57
N GLN A 182 -30.68 -2.44 -9.03
CA GLN A 182 -30.37 -3.58 -8.18
C GLN A 182 -29.23 -3.25 -7.20
N ALA A 183 -28.13 -2.71 -7.71
CA ALA A 183 -27.00 -2.28 -6.88
C ALA A 183 -27.41 -1.24 -5.82
N ALA A 184 -28.33 -0.32 -6.17
CA ALA A 184 -28.90 0.62 -5.22
C ALA A 184 -29.68 -0.09 -4.10
N ARG A 185 -30.52 -1.08 -4.44
CA ARG A 185 -31.27 -1.88 -3.45
C ARG A 185 -30.36 -2.69 -2.54
N GLU A 186 -29.33 -3.33 -3.09
CA GLU A 186 -28.32 -4.08 -2.32
C GLU A 186 -27.56 -3.15 -1.36
N ALA A 187 -27.23 -1.94 -1.81
CA ALA A 187 -26.66 -0.88 -0.98
C ALA A 187 -27.68 -0.20 -0.03
N ARG A 188 -28.94 -0.65 -0.02
CA ARG A 188 -30.07 -0.08 0.77
C ARG A 188 -30.30 1.41 0.51
N PHE A 189 -30.11 1.84 -0.73
CA PHE A 189 -30.33 3.19 -1.21
C PHE A 189 -31.48 3.26 -2.22
N ASN A 190 -32.05 4.45 -2.37
CA ASN A 190 -32.74 4.77 -3.61
C ASN A 190 -31.72 5.05 -4.74
N THR A 191 -32.14 4.87 -5.98
CA THR A 191 -31.30 5.00 -7.17
C THR A 191 -30.57 6.34 -7.28
N SER A 192 -31.26 7.45 -6.96
CA SER A 192 -30.69 8.80 -7.05
C SER A 192 -29.59 9.02 -6.01
N HIS A 193 -29.82 8.58 -4.78
CA HIS A 193 -28.84 8.62 -3.69
C HIS A 193 -27.62 7.76 -4.03
N PHE A 194 -27.86 6.52 -4.48
CA PHE A 194 -26.79 5.62 -4.92
C PHE A 194 -25.94 6.22 -6.03
N SER A 195 -26.56 6.78 -7.07
CA SER A 195 -25.81 7.36 -8.20
C SER A 195 -24.91 8.51 -7.75
N ARG A 196 -25.39 9.35 -6.82
CA ARG A 196 -24.61 10.46 -6.27
C ARG A 196 -23.45 9.95 -5.40
N ALA A 197 -23.75 9.05 -4.47
CA ALA A 197 -22.75 8.46 -3.57
C ALA A 197 -21.67 7.70 -4.35
N PHE A 198 -22.09 6.86 -5.30
CA PHE A 198 -21.19 6.09 -6.16
C PHE A 198 -20.25 6.99 -6.97
N LYS A 199 -20.78 8.07 -7.57
CA LYS A 199 -19.97 9.02 -8.34
C LYS A 199 -19.02 9.83 -7.46
N GLN A 200 -19.49 10.25 -6.29
CA GLN A 200 -18.66 10.97 -5.33
C GLN A 200 -17.48 10.11 -4.84
N TYR A 201 -17.73 8.82 -4.62
CA TYR A 201 -16.72 7.89 -4.10
C TYR A 201 -15.77 7.39 -5.20
N SER A 202 -16.32 6.85 -6.29
CA SER A 202 -15.52 6.21 -7.35
C SER A 202 -14.95 7.21 -8.37
N GLY A 203 -15.48 8.43 -8.44
CA GLY A 203 -15.21 9.36 -9.54
C GLY A 203 -15.90 9.02 -10.87
N TYR A 204 -16.58 7.87 -10.97
CA TYR A 204 -17.28 7.41 -12.16
C TYR A 204 -18.79 7.31 -11.94
N SER A 205 -19.57 7.35 -13.01
CA SER A 205 -20.94 6.82 -12.93
C SER A 205 -20.88 5.29 -12.73
N PHE A 206 -21.94 4.69 -12.18
CA PHE A 206 -22.03 3.23 -12.04
C PHE A 206 -21.74 2.49 -13.36
N SER A 207 -22.42 2.86 -14.44
CA SER A 207 -22.22 2.26 -15.77
C SER A 207 -20.84 2.56 -16.36
N GLY A 208 -20.25 3.71 -16.00
CA GLY A 208 -18.89 4.08 -16.38
C GLY A 208 -17.86 3.19 -15.71
N PHE A 209 -17.99 2.98 -14.39
CA PHE A 209 -17.13 2.08 -13.63
C PHE A 209 -17.25 0.63 -14.12
N LEU A 210 -18.47 0.11 -14.26
CA LEU A 210 -18.71 -1.23 -14.81
C LEU A 210 -18.08 -1.39 -16.20
N SER A 211 -18.26 -0.41 -17.09
CA SER A 211 -17.59 -0.43 -18.40
C SER A 211 -16.08 -0.49 -18.28
N LYS A 212 -15.49 0.25 -17.33
CA LYS A 212 -14.04 0.32 -17.13
C LYS A 212 -13.49 -1.03 -16.70
N VAL A 213 -14.13 -1.67 -15.73
CA VAL A 213 -13.77 -3.00 -15.23
C VAL A 213 -13.89 -4.04 -16.35
N ARG A 214 -15.03 -4.08 -17.05
CA ARG A 214 -15.25 -5.02 -18.16
C ARG A 214 -14.22 -4.87 -19.28
N LEU A 215 -13.87 -3.63 -19.63
CA LEU A 215 -12.86 -3.35 -20.65
C LEU A 215 -11.45 -3.72 -20.17
N ASN A 216 -11.13 -3.51 -18.90
CA ASN A 216 -9.86 -3.99 -18.33
C ASN A 216 -9.75 -5.51 -18.42
N HIS A 217 -10.79 -6.24 -18.01
CA HIS A 217 -10.81 -7.69 -18.12
C HIS A 217 -10.74 -8.16 -19.60
N ALA A 218 -11.40 -7.46 -20.51
CA ALA A 218 -11.30 -7.74 -21.94
C ALA A 218 -9.89 -7.53 -22.50
N ARG A 219 -9.15 -6.50 -22.04
CA ARG A 219 -7.74 -6.30 -22.41
C ARG A 219 -6.89 -7.49 -22.01
N ILE A 220 -7.07 -7.98 -20.79
CA ILE A 220 -6.36 -9.18 -20.29
C ILE A 220 -6.68 -10.37 -21.21
N LEU A 221 -7.95 -10.69 -21.43
CA LEU A 221 -8.35 -11.83 -22.28
C LEU A 221 -7.85 -11.72 -23.72
N LEU A 222 -7.81 -10.51 -24.29
CA LEU A 222 -7.26 -10.28 -25.62
C LEU A 222 -5.76 -10.56 -25.69
N LEU A 223 -5.01 -10.24 -24.63
CA LEU A 223 -3.56 -10.41 -24.59
C LEU A 223 -3.15 -11.84 -24.20
N THR A 224 -4.00 -12.59 -23.49
CA THR A 224 -3.64 -13.89 -22.93
C THR A 224 -4.34 -15.09 -23.57
N THR A 225 -5.31 -14.88 -24.47
CA THR A 225 -6.11 -15.97 -25.05
C THR A 225 -6.44 -15.76 -26.52
N ASP A 226 -6.78 -16.84 -27.23
CA ASP A 226 -7.28 -16.82 -28.62
C ASP A 226 -8.82 -16.80 -28.73
N LEU A 227 -9.52 -16.44 -27.65
CA LEU A 227 -10.99 -16.44 -27.61
C LEU A 227 -11.61 -15.54 -28.69
N THR A 228 -12.74 -15.94 -29.27
CA THR A 228 -13.45 -15.07 -30.23
C THR A 228 -14.02 -13.82 -29.53
N LEU A 229 -14.36 -12.79 -30.30
CA LEU A 229 -14.94 -11.56 -29.73
C LEU A 229 -16.26 -11.81 -29.00
N ASP A 230 -17.06 -12.79 -29.44
CA ASP A 230 -18.30 -13.18 -28.76
C ASP A 230 -18.03 -13.89 -27.42
N MET A 231 -17.01 -14.76 -27.37
CA MET A 231 -16.61 -15.40 -26.11
C MET A 231 -16.06 -14.37 -25.12
N ILE A 232 -15.24 -13.42 -25.57
CA ILE A 232 -14.75 -12.32 -24.73
C ILE A 232 -15.91 -11.46 -24.25
N ALA A 233 -16.84 -11.10 -25.13
CA ALA A 233 -18.03 -10.34 -24.75
C ALA A 233 -18.83 -11.05 -23.65
N SER A 234 -19.09 -12.36 -23.81
CA SER A 234 -19.77 -13.18 -22.81
C SER A 234 -19.02 -13.21 -21.47
N ARG A 235 -17.70 -13.43 -21.47
CA ARG A 235 -16.86 -13.47 -20.25
C ARG A 235 -16.64 -12.12 -19.58
N THR A 236 -17.04 -11.04 -20.21
CA THR A 236 -16.90 -9.68 -19.69
C THR A 236 -18.25 -8.98 -19.58
N GLY A 237 -19.38 -9.69 -19.76
CA GLY A 237 -20.72 -9.14 -19.59
C GLY A 237 -21.18 -8.16 -20.68
N PHE A 238 -20.52 -8.14 -21.85
CA PHE A 238 -21.03 -7.44 -23.03
C PHE A 238 -22.03 -8.30 -23.79
N GLN A 239 -23.05 -7.65 -24.36
CA GLN A 239 -24.16 -8.33 -25.03
C GLN A 239 -23.73 -9.22 -26.21
N ASN A 240 -22.74 -8.77 -26.99
CA ASN A 240 -22.19 -9.51 -28.13
C ASN A 240 -20.84 -8.93 -28.57
N GLY A 241 -20.12 -9.67 -29.41
CA GLY A 241 -18.79 -9.31 -29.91
C GLY A 241 -18.77 -8.01 -30.71
N LEU A 242 -19.84 -7.70 -31.47
CA LEU A 242 -19.91 -6.47 -32.26
C LEU A 242 -20.03 -5.22 -31.37
N TYR A 243 -20.90 -5.27 -30.36
CA TYR A 243 -21.06 -4.20 -29.37
C TYR A 243 -19.79 -4.01 -28.56
N PHE A 244 -19.21 -5.13 -28.08
CA PHE A 244 -17.91 -5.14 -27.40
C PHE A 244 -16.84 -4.47 -28.26
N SER A 245 -16.66 -4.88 -29.52
CA SER A 245 -15.62 -4.33 -30.40
C SER A 245 -15.74 -2.81 -30.60
N ARG A 246 -16.96 -2.31 -30.82
CA ARG A 246 -17.21 -0.86 -30.95
C ARG A 246 -16.89 -0.11 -29.64
N ARG A 247 -17.27 -0.68 -28.49
CA ARG A 247 -17.00 -0.10 -27.18
C ARG A 247 -15.52 -0.11 -26.86
N PHE A 248 -14.83 -1.21 -27.13
CA PHE A 248 -13.40 -1.38 -26.93
C PHE A 248 -12.59 -0.41 -27.79
N LYS A 249 -12.90 -0.29 -29.09
CA LYS A 249 -12.22 0.66 -29.98
C LYS A 249 -12.39 2.11 -29.51
N ARG A 250 -13.56 2.46 -28.98
CA ARG A 250 -13.82 3.80 -28.44
C ARG A 250 -12.97 4.11 -27.22
N ASP A 251 -12.76 3.13 -26.34
CA ASP A 251 -12.02 3.32 -25.08
C ASP A 251 -10.50 3.20 -25.25
N SER A 252 -10.04 2.22 -26.05
CA SER A 252 -8.61 1.95 -26.27
C SER A 252 -8.00 2.68 -27.46
N GLY A 253 -8.82 3.29 -28.33
CA GLY A 253 -8.38 3.92 -29.57
C GLY A 253 -8.15 2.94 -30.73
N VAL A 254 -7.97 1.64 -30.47
CA VAL A 254 -7.66 0.62 -31.49
C VAL A 254 -8.66 -0.55 -31.49
N PRO A 255 -8.89 -1.23 -32.63
CA PRO A 255 -9.74 -2.42 -32.65
C PRO A 255 -9.17 -3.57 -31.79
N PRO A 256 -10.02 -4.48 -31.26
CA PRO A 256 -9.57 -5.64 -30.50
C PRO A 256 -8.53 -6.51 -31.23
N SER A 257 -8.68 -6.69 -32.54
CA SER A 257 -7.72 -7.46 -33.35
C SER A 257 -6.33 -6.83 -33.37
N THR A 258 -6.26 -5.51 -33.49
CA THR A 258 -5.00 -4.76 -33.40
C THR A 258 -4.40 -4.82 -32.00
N TYR A 259 -5.25 -4.77 -30.97
CA TYR A 259 -4.81 -4.83 -29.58
C TYR A 259 -4.12 -6.16 -29.22
N ARG A 260 -4.55 -7.29 -29.80
CA ARG A 260 -3.90 -8.61 -29.60
C ARG A 260 -2.42 -8.61 -29.96
N SER A 261 -2.07 -7.87 -31.01
CA SER A 261 -0.70 -7.78 -31.51
C SER A 261 0.08 -6.61 -30.94
N LEU A 262 -0.51 -5.83 -30.01
CA LEU A 262 0.11 -4.63 -29.45
C LEU A 262 1.43 -4.94 -28.73
N LEU A 263 1.54 -6.11 -28.10
CA LEU A 263 2.68 -6.52 -27.30
C LEU A 263 3.54 -7.63 -27.95
N GLN A 264 3.25 -8.01 -29.19
CA GLN A 264 3.92 -9.12 -29.89
C GLN A 264 5.28 -8.72 -30.54
N GLY A 265 6.02 -7.78 -29.93
CA GLY A 265 7.31 -7.27 -30.40
C GLY A 265 8.44 -7.44 -29.37
N THR A 266 9.71 -7.34 -29.80
CA THR A 266 10.88 -7.75 -29.00
C THR A 266 11.26 -6.84 -27.82
N GLN A 267 10.59 -5.70 -27.58
CA GLN A 267 10.92 -4.85 -26.42
C GLN A 267 9.78 -3.91 -26.01
N THR A 268 8.78 -4.41 -25.26
CA THR A 268 7.77 -3.55 -24.63
C THR A 268 8.38 -2.74 -23.49
N ARG A 269 8.26 -1.42 -23.54
CA ARG A 269 8.66 -0.50 -22.47
C ARG A 269 7.57 -0.43 -21.41
N ILE A 270 7.82 -0.99 -20.24
CA ILE A 270 6.79 -1.11 -19.19
C ILE A 270 7.09 -0.17 -18.03
N ALA A 271 6.12 0.65 -17.65
CA ALA A 271 6.12 1.32 -16.36
C ALA A 271 5.22 0.57 -15.37
N THR A 272 5.61 0.48 -14.10
CA THR A 272 4.87 -0.36 -13.15
C THR A 272 4.79 0.14 -11.72
N MET A 273 3.72 -0.29 -11.05
CA MET A 273 3.52 -0.23 -9.61
C MET A 273 3.06 -1.63 -9.16
N HIS A 274 3.64 -2.21 -8.10
CA HIS A 274 3.35 -3.57 -7.58
C HIS A 274 3.78 -4.78 -8.40
N HIS A 275 4.28 -4.59 -9.62
CA HIS A 275 4.65 -5.72 -10.50
C HIS A 275 6.12 -5.68 -10.93
N ALA A 276 6.96 -4.89 -10.25
CA ALA A 276 8.38 -4.80 -10.59
C ALA A 276 9.09 -6.14 -10.43
N GLY A 277 8.82 -6.88 -9.35
CA GLY A 277 9.39 -8.20 -9.15
C GLY A 277 8.87 -9.25 -10.12
N ASP A 278 7.61 -9.16 -10.58
CA ASP A 278 7.07 -10.04 -11.62
C ASP A 278 7.82 -9.82 -12.95
N LEU A 279 8.03 -8.55 -13.34
CA LEU A 279 8.79 -8.20 -14.54
C LEU A 279 10.24 -8.67 -14.46
N LEU A 280 10.92 -8.41 -13.33
CA LEU A 280 12.30 -8.85 -13.12
C LEU A 280 12.44 -10.37 -13.12
N ALA A 281 11.45 -11.12 -12.61
CA ALA A 281 11.42 -12.58 -12.66
C ALA A 281 11.38 -13.12 -14.10
N LEU A 282 10.66 -12.42 -14.99
CA LEU A 282 10.65 -12.73 -16.42
C LEU A 282 11.94 -12.28 -17.11
N GLY A 283 12.75 -11.43 -16.48
CA GLY A 283 13.92 -10.80 -17.10
C GLY A 283 13.53 -9.59 -17.96
N VAL A 284 12.45 -8.90 -17.60
CA VAL A 284 12.05 -7.61 -18.18
C VAL A 284 12.44 -6.51 -17.21
N GLN A 285 13.25 -5.56 -17.67
CA GLN A 285 13.54 -4.34 -16.91
C GLN A 285 12.42 -3.31 -17.16
N PRO A 286 11.68 -2.86 -16.13
CA PRO A 286 10.73 -1.77 -16.31
C PRO A 286 11.48 -0.46 -16.63
N VAL A 287 10.90 0.36 -17.51
CA VAL A 287 11.44 1.71 -17.79
C VAL A 287 11.16 2.69 -16.67
N ALA A 288 10.08 2.47 -15.91
CA ALA A 288 9.81 3.20 -14.67
C ALA A 288 9.15 2.32 -13.61
N ALA A 289 9.49 2.54 -12.34
CA ALA A 289 8.89 1.83 -11.22
C ALA A 289 8.75 2.71 -9.98
N SER A 290 7.69 2.48 -9.21
CA SER A 290 7.57 3.05 -7.87
C SER A 290 8.48 2.32 -6.89
N LEU A 291 9.24 3.05 -6.07
CA LEU A 291 10.04 2.52 -4.95
C LEU A 291 9.37 2.71 -3.58
N ALA A 292 8.10 3.11 -3.55
CA ALA A 292 7.38 3.13 -2.29
C ALA A 292 7.42 1.71 -1.69
N PRO A 293 7.76 1.53 -0.40
CA PRO A 293 7.98 0.19 0.17
C PRO A 293 6.78 -0.75 0.02
N TRP A 294 5.58 -0.18 -0.04
CA TRP A 294 4.34 -0.93 -0.26
C TRP A 294 4.00 -1.22 -1.73
N HIS A 295 4.73 -0.62 -2.67
CA HIS A 295 4.62 -0.87 -4.11
C HIS A 295 5.74 -1.78 -4.63
N THR A 296 6.95 -1.66 -4.10
CA THR A 296 8.11 -2.45 -4.53
C THR A 296 9.03 -2.70 -3.35
N SER A 297 9.35 -3.97 -3.10
CA SER A 297 10.27 -4.39 -2.04
C SER A 297 11.64 -3.68 -2.16
N PRO A 298 12.20 -3.15 -1.06
CA PRO A 298 13.57 -2.62 -1.01
C PRO A 298 14.62 -3.59 -1.54
N LEU A 299 14.38 -4.91 -1.42
CA LEU A 299 15.25 -5.97 -1.93
C LEU A 299 15.49 -5.87 -3.45
N LEU A 300 14.63 -5.15 -4.18
CA LEU A 300 14.70 -4.99 -5.63
C LEU A 300 15.21 -3.60 -6.06
N HIS A 301 15.37 -2.65 -5.15
CA HIS A 301 15.65 -1.25 -5.50
C HIS A 301 16.97 -1.09 -6.25
N ASP A 302 18.06 -1.68 -5.74
CA ASP A 302 19.38 -1.63 -6.37
C ASP A 302 19.36 -2.24 -7.77
N ARG A 303 18.68 -3.39 -7.93
CA ARG A 303 18.55 -4.06 -9.23
C ARG A 303 17.78 -3.20 -10.23
N LEU A 304 16.73 -2.52 -9.79
CA LEU A 304 15.96 -1.60 -10.63
C LEU A 304 16.81 -0.41 -11.08
N ILE A 305 17.52 0.22 -10.14
CA ILE A 305 18.35 1.40 -10.41
C ILE A 305 19.53 1.04 -11.32
N GLN A 306 20.26 -0.03 -11.01
CA GLN A 306 21.40 -0.48 -11.82
C GLN A 306 20.97 -0.95 -13.22
N GLY A 307 19.76 -1.49 -13.36
CA GLY A 307 19.18 -1.82 -14.65
C GLY A 307 18.68 -0.62 -15.46
N GLY A 308 18.79 0.61 -14.94
CA GLY A 308 18.40 1.83 -15.64
C GLY A 308 16.90 2.15 -15.56
N THR A 309 16.17 1.57 -14.60
CA THR A 309 14.78 1.96 -14.34
C THR A 309 14.72 3.37 -13.77
N VAL A 310 13.84 4.20 -14.30
CA VAL A 310 13.53 5.50 -13.71
C VAL A 310 12.64 5.30 -12.47
N VAL A 311 13.08 5.79 -11.33
CA VAL A 311 12.48 5.47 -10.04
C VAL A 311 11.92 6.69 -9.33
N SER A 312 10.81 6.51 -8.62
CA SER A 312 10.14 7.55 -7.84
C SER A 312 9.36 6.95 -6.67
N ASN A 313 9.04 7.74 -5.64
CA ASN A 313 8.31 7.28 -4.45
C ASN A 313 6.78 7.21 -4.70
N GLY A 314 6.39 6.50 -5.76
CA GLY A 314 5.04 6.49 -6.35
C GLY A 314 5.13 6.78 -7.86
N LEU A 315 4.17 6.32 -8.67
CA LEU A 315 4.09 6.73 -10.10
C LEU A 315 3.40 8.09 -10.28
N GLU A 316 3.47 8.98 -9.29
CA GLU A 316 2.67 10.21 -9.26
C GLU A 316 3.25 11.32 -10.16
N ASP A 317 4.55 11.25 -10.46
CA ASP A 317 5.20 12.18 -11.37
C ASP A 317 4.85 11.85 -12.82
N VAL A 318 3.75 12.46 -13.27
CA VAL A 318 3.24 12.34 -14.64
C VAL A 318 4.26 12.84 -15.66
N ALA A 319 5.07 13.86 -15.32
CA ALA A 319 6.06 14.42 -16.25
C ALA A 319 7.21 13.43 -16.47
N LEU A 320 7.71 12.83 -15.39
CA LEU A 320 8.70 11.76 -15.44
C LEU A 320 8.18 10.52 -16.18
N LEU A 321 6.94 10.10 -15.88
CA LEU A 321 6.33 8.97 -16.54
C LEU A 321 6.09 9.23 -18.04
N THR A 322 5.81 10.47 -18.43
CA THR A 322 5.68 10.87 -19.84
C THR A 322 7.04 10.87 -20.55
N SER A 323 8.10 11.33 -19.88
CA SER A 323 9.44 11.44 -20.50
C SER A 323 10.05 10.07 -20.83
N VAL A 324 9.70 9.03 -20.06
CA VAL A 324 10.16 7.66 -20.32
C VAL A 324 9.34 6.94 -21.39
N GLN A 325 8.27 7.53 -21.93
CA GLN A 325 7.48 6.97 -23.04
C GLN A 325 7.20 5.46 -22.90
N PRO A 326 6.42 5.03 -21.89
CA PRO A 326 6.07 3.62 -21.74
C PRO A 326 5.09 3.19 -22.83
N ASP A 327 5.21 1.96 -23.30
CA ASP A 327 4.24 1.32 -24.21
C ASP A 327 3.05 0.74 -23.43
N LEU A 328 3.27 0.43 -22.14
CA LEU A 328 2.29 -0.16 -21.24
C LEU A 328 2.55 0.28 -19.80
N ILE A 329 1.47 0.58 -19.07
CA ILE A 329 1.51 0.84 -17.63
C ILE A 329 0.81 -0.32 -16.91
N LEU A 330 1.54 -1.06 -16.08
CA LEU A 330 1.03 -2.16 -15.26
C LEU A 330 0.84 -1.70 -13.82
N ILE A 331 -0.40 -1.70 -13.36
CA ILE A 331 -0.76 -1.23 -12.01
C ILE A 331 -1.77 -2.18 -11.34
N PRO A 332 -1.91 -2.12 -10.02
CA PRO A 332 -2.94 -2.85 -9.30
C PRO A 332 -4.38 -2.37 -9.61
N ASP A 333 -5.31 -3.34 -9.67
CA ASP A 333 -6.74 -3.13 -9.87
C ASP A 333 -7.47 -2.35 -8.78
N TYR A 334 -6.95 -2.31 -7.54
CA TYR A 334 -7.53 -1.47 -6.50
C TYR A 334 -7.48 0.03 -6.84
N LEU A 335 -6.60 0.47 -7.76
CA LEU A 335 -6.61 1.86 -8.23
C LEU A 335 -7.90 2.21 -8.99
N LEU A 336 -8.59 1.23 -9.57
CA LEU A 336 -9.94 1.41 -10.11
C LEU A 336 -10.91 1.86 -9.02
N LEU A 337 -10.71 1.40 -7.78
CA LEU A 337 -11.57 1.72 -6.63
C LEU A 337 -11.26 3.08 -6.00
N GLN A 338 -9.98 3.48 -6.03
CA GLN A 338 -9.49 4.53 -5.13
C GLN A 338 -9.15 5.84 -5.84
N ASN A 339 -8.81 5.83 -7.14
CA ASN A 339 -8.25 7.02 -7.78
C ASN A 339 -8.51 7.13 -9.30
N ALA A 340 -9.77 7.40 -9.66
CA ALA A 340 -10.20 7.61 -11.05
C ALA A 340 -9.40 8.69 -11.80
N ASN A 341 -9.08 9.79 -11.13
CA ASN A 341 -8.34 10.90 -11.74
C ASN A 341 -6.93 10.46 -12.13
N ARG A 342 -6.26 9.71 -11.25
CA ARG A 342 -4.91 9.21 -11.51
C ARG A 342 -4.92 8.17 -12.62
N LEU A 343 -5.90 7.27 -12.65
CA LEU A 343 -6.05 6.33 -13.76
C LEU A 343 -6.20 7.06 -15.10
N GLN A 344 -7.05 8.09 -15.16
CA GLN A 344 -7.22 8.90 -16.37
C GLN A 344 -5.95 9.65 -16.78
N GLN A 345 -5.09 10.02 -15.84
CA GLN A 345 -3.78 10.62 -16.14
C GLN A 345 -2.85 9.59 -16.80
N PHE A 346 -2.77 8.38 -16.25
CA PHE A 346 -1.97 7.30 -16.83
C PHE A 346 -2.43 6.91 -18.23
N GLU A 347 -3.74 6.84 -18.44
CA GLU A 347 -4.34 6.51 -19.75
C GLU A 347 -4.07 7.55 -20.85
N ARG A 348 -3.66 8.77 -20.50
CA ARG A 348 -3.20 9.77 -21.47
C ARG A 348 -1.76 9.55 -21.91
N ILE A 349 -0.98 8.78 -21.15
CA ILE A 349 0.43 8.51 -21.42
C ILE A 349 0.54 7.25 -22.27
N ALA A 350 -0.06 6.15 -21.79
CA ALA A 350 0.03 4.84 -22.41
C ALA A 350 -1.20 3.98 -22.05
N PRO A 351 -1.45 2.87 -22.77
CA PRO A 351 -2.38 1.86 -22.33
C PRO A 351 -2.11 1.44 -20.88
N VAL A 352 -3.16 1.45 -20.06
CA VAL A 352 -3.10 1.01 -18.67
C VAL A 352 -3.78 -0.35 -18.54
N LEU A 353 -3.08 -1.28 -17.92
CA LEU A 353 -3.61 -2.60 -17.58
C LEU A 353 -3.59 -2.76 -16.06
N CYS A 354 -4.78 -2.86 -15.49
CA CYS A 354 -4.96 -3.08 -14.08
C CYS A 354 -4.95 -4.60 -13.80
N LEU A 355 -3.98 -5.07 -13.02
CA LEU A 355 -3.83 -6.48 -12.69
C LEU A 355 -4.44 -6.79 -11.32
N PRO A 356 -4.95 -8.03 -11.12
CA PRO A 356 -5.43 -8.46 -9.82
C PRO A 356 -4.34 -8.32 -8.74
N SER A 357 -4.64 -7.54 -7.69
CA SER A 357 -3.65 -7.20 -6.66
C SER A 357 -3.85 -7.98 -5.37
N TYR A 358 -5.11 -8.25 -5.01
CA TYR A 358 -5.48 -8.92 -3.77
C TYR A 358 -6.08 -10.29 -4.07
N ARG A 359 -5.73 -11.29 -3.25
CA ARG A 359 -6.20 -12.69 -3.35
C ARG A 359 -5.79 -13.45 -4.62
N TYR A 360 -5.02 -12.85 -5.52
CA TYR A 360 -4.47 -13.55 -6.68
C TYR A 360 -3.16 -14.25 -6.29
N PRO A 361 -3.02 -15.58 -6.48
CA PRO A 361 -1.80 -16.30 -6.13
C PRO A 361 -0.58 -15.71 -6.85
N PRO A 362 0.54 -15.46 -6.15
CA PRO A 362 1.72 -14.81 -6.74
C PRO A 362 2.25 -15.47 -8.01
N LEU A 363 2.38 -16.81 -8.01
CA LEU A 363 2.90 -17.53 -9.17
C LEU A 363 1.91 -17.54 -10.34
N GLU A 364 0.61 -17.53 -10.07
CA GLU A 364 -0.40 -17.33 -11.10
C GLU A 364 -0.35 -15.90 -11.65
N ARG A 365 -0.06 -14.90 -10.79
CA ARG A 365 0.10 -13.51 -11.23
C ARG A 365 1.30 -13.37 -12.15
N LEU A 366 2.43 -14.00 -11.79
CA LEU A 366 3.62 -14.05 -12.63
C LEU A 366 3.30 -14.67 -13.99
N ARG A 367 2.57 -15.80 -14.00
CA ARG A 367 2.10 -16.46 -15.23
C ARG A 367 1.20 -15.54 -16.06
N LEU A 368 0.28 -14.83 -15.42
CA LEU A 368 -0.60 -13.86 -16.09
C LEU A 368 0.21 -12.73 -16.76
N VAL A 369 1.16 -12.13 -16.04
CA VAL A 369 2.07 -11.11 -16.58
C VAL A 369 2.90 -11.70 -17.72
N ALA A 370 3.34 -12.95 -17.60
CA ALA A 370 4.08 -13.63 -18.64
C ALA A 370 3.24 -13.85 -19.90
N ASP A 371 1.99 -14.30 -19.77
CA ASP A 371 1.08 -14.50 -20.89
C ASP A 371 0.80 -13.17 -21.60
N ILE A 372 0.60 -12.07 -20.85
CA ILE A 372 0.44 -10.71 -21.40
C ILE A 372 1.64 -10.30 -22.27
N LEU A 373 2.85 -10.69 -21.87
CA LEU A 373 4.10 -10.34 -22.53
C LEU A 373 4.60 -11.40 -23.53
N GLY A 374 3.87 -12.51 -23.71
CA GLY A 374 4.32 -13.63 -24.53
C GLY A 374 5.55 -14.39 -23.98
N ARG A 375 5.76 -14.35 -22.66
CA ARG A 375 6.95 -14.89 -21.96
C ARG A 375 6.65 -16.08 -21.05
N ARG A 376 5.65 -16.88 -21.41
CA ARG A 376 5.17 -17.99 -20.57
C ARG A 376 6.27 -19.01 -20.29
N GLN A 377 7.15 -19.25 -21.25
CA GLN A 377 8.26 -20.19 -21.07
C GLN A 377 9.24 -19.70 -19.99
N GLU A 378 9.59 -18.41 -20.00
CA GLU A 378 10.48 -17.82 -19.00
C GLU A 378 9.89 -17.82 -17.61
N ALA A 379 8.57 -17.62 -17.49
CA ALA A 379 7.86 -17.76 -16.21
C ALA A 379 8.00 -19.17 -15.64
N GLU A 380 7.70 -20.21 -16.41
CA GLU A 380 7.79 -21.59 -15.91
C GLU A 380 9.25 -21.98 -15.57
N GLN A 381 10.21 -21.53 -16.38
CA GLN A 381 11.64 -21.72 -16.07
C GLN A 381 12.07 -21.00 -14.79
N TRP A 382 11.58 -19.77 -14.58
CA TRP A 382 11.84 -19.03 -13.35
C TRP A 382 11.19 -19.71 -12.14
N ILE A 383 9.94 -20.19 -12.25
CA ILE A 383 9.22 -20.90 -11.19
C ILE A 383 9.99 -22.15 -10.76
N ILE A 384 10.50 -22.95 -11.72
CA ILE A 384 11.33 -24.13 -11.42
C ILE A 384 12.58 -23.74 -10.63
N ARG A 385 13.27 -22.66 -11.01
CA ARG A 385 14.46 -22.17 -10.30
C ARG A 385 14.12 -21.66 -8.90
N TYR A 386 13.03 -20.92 -8.77
CA TYR A 386 12.52 -20.43 -7.49
C TYR A 386 12.18 -21.59 -6.53
N GLN A 387 11.49 -22.63 -7.02
CA GLN A 387 11.17 -23.82 -6.23
C GLN A 387 12.42 -24.55 -5.77
N ARG A 388 13.42 -24.75 -6.65
CA ARG A 388 14.71 -25.32 -6.25
C ARG A 388 15.43 -24.46 -5.20
N LYS A 389 15.39 -23.14 -5.34
CA LYS A 389 15.96 -22.20 -4.34
C LYS A 389 15.24 -22.37 -3.00
N ALA A 390 13.92 -22.50 -3.00
CA ALA A 390 13.13 -22.72 -1.79
C ALA A 390 13.47 -24.07 -1.13
N ASP A 391 13.62 -25.14 -1.92
CA ASP A 391 14.04 -26.46 -1.42
C ASP A 391 15.41 -26.38 -0.73
N ILE A 392 16.39 -25.72 -1.34
CA ILE A 392 17.72 -25.51 -0.75
C ILE A 392 17.63 -24.80 0.61
N TRP A 393 16.82 -23.75 0.72
CA TRP A 393 16.68 -23.00 1.98
C TRP A 393 15.88 -23.78 3.02
N ARG A 394 14.87 -24.52 2.62
CA ARG A 394 14.13 -25.43 3.51
C ARG A 394 15.07 -26.50 4.09
N ASP A 395 15.90 -27.13 3.26
CA ASP A 395 16.82 -28.18 3.70
C ASP A 395 17.88 -27.64 4.70
N ARG A 396 18.19 -26.34 4.65
CA ARG A 396 19.01 -25.69 5.69
C ARG A 396 18.22 -25.39 6.96
N LEU A 397 16.94 -25.08 6.83
CA LEU A 397 16.06 -24.85 7.97
C LEU A 397 15.73 -26.14 8.74
N THR A 398 15.85 -27.33 8.13
CA THR A 398 15.60 -28.60 8.82
C THR A 398 16.61 -28.92 9.92
N ASP A 399 17.76 -28.24 9.95
CA ASP A 399 18.69 -28.30 11.08
C ASP A 399 18.08 -27.70 12.36
N TYR A 400 17.10 -26.79 12.21
CA TYR A 400 16.44 -26.07 13.30
C TYR A 400 14.98 -26.49 13.50
N ILE A 401 14.30 -26.88 12.42
CA ILE A 401 12.86 -27.21 12.38
C ILE A 401 12.73 -28.69 12.04
N GLN A 402 12.38 -29.49 13.04
CA GLN A 402 12.27 -30.94 12.94
C GLN A 402 11.00 -31.38 12.20
N PRO A 403 11.00 -32.55 11.57
CA PRO A 403 9.81 -33.11 10.96
C PRO A 403 8.64 -33.20 11.95
N GLY A 404 7.50 -32.62 11.59
CA GLY A 404 6.30 -32.58 12.41
C GLY A 404 6.14 -31.32 13.26
N GLU A 405 7.19 -30.50 13.42
CA GLU A 405 7.07 -29.18 14.03
C GLU A 405 6.34 -28.21 13.08
N THR A 406 5.53 -27.34 13.68
CA THR A 406 4.68 -26.40 12.99
C THR A 406 5.36 -25.04 12.81
N VAL A 407 5.05 -24.37 11.69
CA VAL A 407 5.57 -23.04 11.35
C VAL A 407 4.40 -22.13 11.01
N ALA A 408 4.43 -20.86 11.44
CA ALA A 408 3.47 -19.88 10.96
C ALA A 408 4.02 -18.46 10.89
N LEU A 409 3.32 -17.61 10.12
CA LEU A 409 3.62 -16.20 9.90
C LEU A 409 2.61 -15.31 10.62
N TYR A 410 3.12 -14.34 11.36
CA TYR A 410 2.33 -13.37 12.12
C TYR A 410 2.80 -11.96 11.78
N GLU A 411 1.90 -10.98 11.70
CA GLU A 411 2.24 -9.56 11.72
C GLU A 411 1.65 -8.90 12.94
N LEU A 412 2.45 -8.12 13.64
CA LEU A 412 1.99 -7.37 14.80
C LEU A 412 1.66 -5.93 14.39
N ARG A 413 0.44 -5.49 14.71
CA ARG A 413 -0.01 -4.11 14.50
C ARG A 413 -0.42 -3.48 15.82
N GLY A 414 0.06 -2.28 16.06
CA GLY A 414 -0.22 -1.57 17.31
C GLY A 414 0.34 -2.32 18.53
N ASN A 415 -0.46 -2.39 19.59
CA ASN A 415 -0.03 -2.93 20.88
C ASN A 415 -0.64 -4.30 21.22
N ASP A 416 -1.73 -4.69 20.59
CA ASP A 416 -2.55 -5.83 21.02
C ASP A 416 -3.14 -6.65 19.85
N THR A 417 -2.78 -6.32 18.61
CA THR A 417 -3.39 -6.92 17.42
C THR A 417 -2.37 -7.76 16.66
N VAL A 418 -2.73 -9.01 16.38
CA VAL A 418 -1.96 -9.95 15.56
C VAL A 418 -2.74 -10.25 14.29
N ILE A 419 -2.05 -10.28 13.15
CA ILE A 419 -2.61 -10.66 11.87
C ILE A 419 -1.92 -11.93 11.38
N LEU A 420 -2.73 -12.93 11.05
CA LEU A 420 -2.32 -14.14 10.35
C LEU A 420 -2.65 -13.95 8.87
N TRP A 421 -1.65 -14.01 8.00
CA TRP A 421 -1.82 -13.69 6.58
C TRP A 421 -2.23 -14.91 5.76
N SER A 422 -3.13 -14.70 4.79
CA SER A 422 -3.40 -15.70 3.76
C SER A 422 -2.19 -15.87 2.82
N LEU A 423 -2.17 -16.96 2.04
CA LEU A 423 -1.05 -17.35 1.19
C LEU A 423 -0.52 -16.27 0.25
N GLN A 424 -1.39 -15.36 -0.19
CA GLN A 424 -1.09 -14.37 -1.23
C GLN A 424 -0.40 -13.11 -0.69
N LEU A 425 -0.18 -13.02 0.63
CA LEU A 425 0.33 -11.83 1.29
C LEU A 425 1.52 -12.15 2.18
N ARG A 426 2.42 -11.17 2.30
CA ARG A 426 3.50 -11.13 3.29
C ARG A 426 4.54 -12.25 3.22
N GLY A 427 4.69 -12.86 2.06
CA GLY A 427 5.58 -13.99 1.84
C GLY A 427 5.06 -15.29 2.46
N ALA A 428 3.79 -15.38 2.86
CA ALA A 428 3.21 -16.61 3.41
C ALA A 428 3.37 -17.81 2.44
N SER A 429 3.26 -17.57 1.13
CA SER A 429 3.53 -18.57 0.09
C SER A 429 4.95 -19.16 0.15
N ASN A 430 5.97 -18.41 0.59
CA ASN A 430 7.31 -18.96 0.77
C ASN A 430 7.32 -20.09 1.81
N LEU A 431 6.66 -19.90 2.95
CA LEU A 431 6.63 -20.88 4.03
C LEU A 431 5.77 -22.10 3.68
N PHE A 432 4.55 -21.86 3.18
CA PHE A 432 3.54 -22.91 3.05
C PHE A 432 3.50 -23.59 1.67
N GLU A 433 3.74 -22.85 0.58
CA GLU A 433 3.71 -23.42 -0.78
C GLU A 433 5.12 -23.81 -1.26
N ALA A 434 6.08 -22.90 -1.14
CA ALA A 434 7.42 -23.12 -1.68
C ALA A 434 8.25 -24.07 -0.81
N MET A 435 8.39 -23.76 0.48
CA MET A 435 9.12 -24.60 1.45
C MET A 435 8.28 -25.72 2.04
N ARG A 436 6.94 -25.68 1.91
CA ARG A 436 6.03 -26.76 2.32
C ARG A 436 6.08 -27.09 3.82
N PHE A 437 6.31 -26.09 4.67
CA PHE A 437 6.20 -26.26 6.12
C PHE A 437 4.74 -26.43 6.56
N GLN A 438 4.52 -27.18 7.64
CA GLN A 438 3.19 -27.43 8.17
C GLN A 438 2.75 -26.29 9.10
N PRO A 439 1.58 -25.67 8.88
CA PRO A 439 0.99 -24.73 9.83
C PRO A 439 0.34 -25.46 11.02
N PRO A 440 0.12 -24.77 12.16
CA PRO A 440 -0.81 -25.23 13.19
C PRO A 440 -2.20 -25.46 12.62
N ALA A 441 -2.95 -26.43 13.16
CA ALA A 441 -4.27 -26.81 12.64
C ALA A 441 -5.25 -25.64 12.53
N ALA A 442 -5.27 -24.74 13.53
CA ALA A 442 -6.12 -23.54 13.51
C ALA A 442 -5.75 -22.60 12.35
N VAL A 443 -4.45 -22.36 12.12
CA VAL A 443 -3.97 -21.54 10.98
C VAL A 443 -4.30 -22.21 9.65
N ALA A 444 -4.10 -23.53 9.56
CA ALA A 444 -4.43 -24.30 8.37
C ALA A 444 -5.92 -24.15 7.99
N GLN A 445 -6.81 -24.28 8.96
CA GLN A 445 -8.26 -24.30 8.75
C GLN A 445 -8.85 -22.88 8.57
N GLU A 446 -8.53 -21.96 9.48
CA GLU A 446 -9.21 -20.66 9.57
C GLU A 446 -8.58 -19.58 8.69
N VAL A 447 -7.33 -19.77 8.25
CA VAL A 447 -6.58 -18.78 7.45
C VAL A 447 -6.29 -19.29 6.06
N LEU A 448 -5.57 -20.43 5.96
CA LEU A 448 -5.09 -20.92 4.66
C LEU A 448 -6.22 -21.56 3.85
N ALA A 449 -6.97 -22.51 4.42
CA ALA A 449 -8.09 -23.16 3.76
C ALA A 449 -9.26 -22.19 3.51
N ALA A 450 -9.47 -21.24 4.42
CA ALA A 450 -10.45 -20.17 4.24
C ALA A 450 -10.03 -19.12 3.19
N GLY A 451 -8.76 -19.09 2.78
CA GLY A 451 -8.23 -18.15 1.79
C GLY A 451 -8.35 -16.68 2.21
N GLN A 452 -8.31 -16.40 3.52
CA GLN A 452 -8.47 -15.05 4.06
C GLN A 452 -7.57 -14.83 5.28
N SER A 453 -6.98 -13.65 5.38
CA SER A 453 -6.23 -13.25 6.57
C SER A 453 -7.16 -13.12 7.77
N LEU A 454 -6.65 -13.51 8.94
CA LEU A 454 -7.37 -13.42 10.20
C LEU A 454 -6.69 -12.41 11.13
N THR A 455 -7.47 -11.46 11.64
CA THR A 455 -7.01 -10.51 12.65
C THR A 455 -7.52 -10.95 14.01
N ILE A 456 -6.63 -11.15 14.97
CA ILE A 456 -6.95 -11.59 16.33
C ILE A 456 -6.36 -10.63 17.38
N PRO A 457 -7.01 -10.49 18.54
CA PRO A 457 -6.37 -9.90 19.70
C PRO A 457 -5.28 -10.84 20.22
N ILE A 458 -4.23 -10.26 20.80
CA ILE A 458 -3.09 -10.99 21.37
C ILE A 458 -3.49 -12.07 22.38
N ALA A 459 -4.58 -11.86 23.14
CA ALA A 459 -5.10 -12.83 24.10
C ALA A 459 -5.46 -14.20 23.48
N ARG A 460 -5.74 -14.24 22.16
CA ARG A 460 -6.03 -15.47 21.41
C ARG A 460 -4.80 -16.07 20.72
N LEU A 461 -3.63 -15.45 20.83
CA LEU A 461 -2.43 -15.89 20.11
C LEU A 461 -2.05 -17.35 20.40
N GLY A 462 -2.25 -17.82 21.64
CA GLY A 462 -1.99 -19.21 22.02
C GLY A 462 -2.80 -20.24 21.23
N GLU A 463 -3.99 -19.89 20.73
CA GLU A 463 -4.81 -20.78 19.89
C GLU A 463 -4.17 -21.04 18.51
N TYR A 464 -3.31 -20.14 18.06
CA TYR A 464 -2.68 -20.15 16.72
C TYR A 464 -1.16 -20.27 16.80
N ALA A 465 -0.58 -20.49 17.97
CA ALA A 465 0.85 -20.54 18.16
C ALA A 465 1.45 -21.76 17.44
N ALA A 466 2.48 -21.51 16.64
CA ALA A 466 3.29 -22.54 16.01
C ALA A 466 4.52 -22.85 16.88
N ASP A 467 5.11 -24.02 16.67
CA ASP A 467 6.39 -24.37 17.30
C ASP A 467 7.50 -23.38 16.88
N HIS A 468 7.40 -22.87 15.65
CA HIS A 468 8.28 -21.88 15.05
C HIS A 468 7.49 -20.70 14.50
N MET A 469 7.70 -19.52 15.09
CA MET A 469 6.88 -18.33 14.78
C MET A 469 7.71 -17.29 14.03
N PHE A 470 7.39 -17.08 12.75
CA PHE A 470 7.93 -15.96 11.97
C PHE A 470 7.05 -14.73 12.20
N VAL A 471 7.61 -13.70 12.83
CA VAL A 471 6.87 -12.52 13.26
C VAL A 471 7.37 -11.30 12.49
N ILE A 472 6.54 -10.83 11.57
CA ILE A 472 6.71 -9.55 10.89
C ILE A 472 6.46 -8.44 11.90
N VAL A 473 7.49 -7.63 12.05
CA VAL A 473 7.49 -6.44 12.89
C VAL A 473 7.49 -5.24 11.97
N GLY A 474 6.41 -4.46 12.02
CA GLY A 474 6.42 -3.11 11.47
C GLY A 474 7.42 -2.25 12.24
N GLU A 475 7.90 -1.16 11.65
CA GLU A 475 8.59 -0.13 12.42
C GLU A 475 7.61 0.44 13.47
N SER A 476 7.66 -0.08 14.70
CA SER A 476 7.00 0.54 15.84
C SER A 476 7.61 1.94 16.06
N ALA A 477 6.84 2.81 16.71
CA ALA A 477 7.36 4.10 17.17
C ALA A 477 8.62 3.91 18.05
N ASP A 478 8.58 2.89 18.89
CA ASP A 478 9.62 2.56 19.87
C ASP A 478 10.88 1.88 19.23
N GLY A 479 10.81 1.56 17.93
CA GLY A 479 11.83 0.79 17.22
C GLY A 479 11.82 -0.71 17.60
N PRO A 480 12.54 -1.55 16.83
CA PRO A 480 12.53 -3.01 17.04
C PRO A 480 13.02 -3.39 18.44
N VAL A 481 13.94 -2.65 19.05
CA VAL A 481 14.50 -2.96 20.38
C VAL A 481 13.46 -2.84 21.49
N GLN A 482 12.75 -1.71 21.58
CA GLN A 482 11.74 -1.49 22.62
C GLN A 482 10.49 -2.34 22.35
N PHE A 483 10.20 -2.63 21.08
CA PHE A 483 9.16 -3.58 20.69
C PHE A 483 9.47 -5.01 21.13
N LEU A 484 10.71 -5.47 20.95
CA LEU A 484 11.17 -6.78 21.43
C LEU A 484 11.16 -6.85 22.96
N ALA A 485 11.55 -5.78 23.65
CA ALA A 485 11.44 -5.67 25.10
C ALA A 485 9.98 -5.76 25.59
N ARG A 486 9.04 -5.18 24.83
CA ARG A 486 7.60 -5.27 25.12
C ARG A 486 7.05 -6.68 24.92
N ILE A 487 7.39 -7.35 23.81
CA ILE A 487 7.03 -8.77 23.61
C ILE A 487 7.60 -9.62 24.74
N GLY A 488 8.84 -9.37 25.16
CA GLY A 488 9.49 -10.12 26.24
C GLY A 488 8.82 -9.97 27.61
N SER A 489 8.03 -8.92 27.82
CA SER A 489 7.31 -8.64 29.07
C SER A 489 5.80 -8.87 28.96
N ASP A 490 5.29 -9.21 27.78
CA ASP A 490 3.88 -9.51 27.56
C ASP A 490 3.55 -10.91 28.12
N PRO A 491 2.54 -11.05 29.00
CA PRO A 491 2.20 -12.33 29.63
C PRO A 491 1.79 -13.42 28.65
N VAL A 492 1.18 -13.06 27.51
CA VAL A 492 0.75 -14.05 26.52
C VAL A 492 1.97 -14.53 25.74
N TRP A 493 2.79 -13.63 25.20
CA TRP A 493 4.00 -14.01 24.46
C TRP A 493 4.96 -14.83 25.30
N SER A 494 5.27 -14.38 26.52
CA SER A 494 6.20 -15.07 27.42
C SER A 494 5.70 -16.46 27.85
N SER A 495 4.39 -16.72 27.78
CA SER A 495 3.80 -18.03 28.07
C SER A 495 3.92 -19.05 26.93
N LEU A 496 4.21 -18.61 25.70
CA LEU A 496 4.29 -19.48 24.52
C LEU A 496 5.54 -20.36 24.57
N GLU A 497 5.41 -21.63 24.17
CA GLU A 497 6.55 -22.54 24.09
C GLU A 497 7.61 -22.04 23.11
N ALA A 498 7.18 -21.54 21.95
CA ALA A 498 8.08 -20.94 20.96
C ALA A 498 8.89 -19.77 21.53
N PHE A 499 8.32 -18.97 22.44
CA PHE A 499 9.06 -17.91 23.13
C PHE A 499 10.13 -18.50 24.06
N ARG A 500 9.74 -19.46 24.92
CA ARG A 500 10.62 -20.11 25.90
C ARG A 500 11.80 -20.84 25.25
N GLN A 501 11.60 -21.39 24.06
CA GLN A 501 12.61 -22.12 23.29
C GLN A 501 13.37 -21.24 22.28
N SER A 502 13.19 -19.92 22.31
CA SER A 502 13.84 -18.98 21.38
C SER A 502 13.54 -19.26 19.89
N ARG A 503 12.31 -19.72 19.60
CA ARG A 503 11.79 -20.06 18.25
C ARG A 503 10.87 -18.97 17.68
N ILE A 504 11.11 -17.72 18.06
CA ILE A 504 10.46 -16.55 17.47
C ILE A 504 11.47 -15.83 16.58
N TYR A 505 11.13 -15.70 15.29
CA TYR A 505 12.00 -15.21 14.24
C TYR A 505 11.45 -13.90 13.69
N TYR A 506 12.15 -12.80 13.94
CA TYR A 506 11.65 -11.48 13.58
C TYR A 506 12.01 -11.09 12.14
N LEU A 507 11.01 -10.61 11.41
CA LEU A 507 11.10 -10.20 10.02
C LEU A 507 10.76 -8.70 9.88
N ALA A 508 11.43 -8.00 8.97
CA ALA A 508 11.13 -6.60 8.70
C ALA A 508 9.93 -6.47 7.76
N LEU A 509 8.94 -5.65 8.13
CA LEU A 509 7.75 -5.40 7.31
C LEU A 509 8.10 -4.89 5.90
N THR A 510 9.15 -4.08 5.75
CA THR A 510 9.56 -3.53 4.46
C THR A 510 9.97 -4.60 3.46
N ASP A 511 10.65 -5.65 3.92
CA ASP A 511 11.17 -6.72 3.06
C ASP A 511 10.05 -7.68 2.64
N PHE A 512 9.07 -7.85 3.53
CA PHE A 512 7.93 -8.75 3.38
C PHE A 512 6.64 -8.02 2.99
N TRP A 513 6.68 -6.76 2.54
CA TRP A 513 5.46 -6.09 2.10
C TRP A 513 4.94 -6.67 0.78
N SER A 514 5.85 -6.89 -0.17
CA SER A 514 5.56 -7.32 -1.53
C SER A 514 5.62 -8.84 -1.66
N ASP A 515 4.76 -9.35 -2.53
CA ASP A 515 4.62 -10.77 -2.87
C ASP A 515 4.84 -11.02 -4.36
N ASP A 516 5.54 -10.10 -5.06
CA ASP A 516 5.84 -10.24 -6.49
C ASP A 516 7.04 -11.17 -6.72
N GLY A 517 7.13 -11.74 -7.93
CA GLY A 517 7.93 -12.93 -8.21
C GLY A 517 9.36 -12.81 -7.66
N MET A 518 10.11 -11.80 -8.10
CA MET A 518 11.48 -11.65 -7.63
C MET A 518 11.61 -11.36 -6.13
N ALA A 519 10.69 -10.58 -5.53
CA ALA A 519 10.75 -10.33 -4.08
C ALA A 519 10.60 -11.62 -3.28
N LEU A 520 9.68 -12.52 -3.67
CA LEU A 520 9.54 -13.83 -3.01
C LEU A 520 10.85 -14.62 -3.01
N ALA A 521 11.58 -14.61 -4.14
CA ALA A 521 12.85 -15.31 -4.23
C ALA A 521 13.94 -14.69 -3.34
N GLU A 522 13.95 -13.36 -3.19
CA GLU A 522 14.93 -12.65 -2.34
C GLU A 522 14.58 -12.72 -0.84
N GLN A 523 13.33 -13.02 -0.48
CA GLN A 523 12.91 -13.24 0.91
C GLN A 523 13.35 -14.59 1.48
N LEU A 524 13.52 -15.64 0.66
CA LEU A 524 13.94 -16.99 1.10
C LEU A 524 15.20 -16.99 2.01
N PRO A 525 16.32 -16.34 1.64
CA PRO A 525 17.48 -16.25 2.54
C PRO A 525 17.20 -15.49 3.84
N LEU A 526 16.31 -14.49 3.83
CA LEU A 526 15.99 -13.70 5.02
C LEU A 526 15.25 -14.53 6.08
N LEU A 527 14.40 -15.47 5.63
CA LEU A 527 13.75 -16.43 6.53
C LEU A 527 14.80 -17.29 7.26
N PHE A 528 15.80 -17.80 6.54
CA PHE A 528 16.89 -18.56 7.15
C PHE A 528 17.73 -17.69 8.11
N GLN A 529 18.12 -16.49 7.69
CA GLN A 529 18.91 -15.57 8.52
C GLN A 529 18.18 -15.20 9.83
N ALA A 530 16.85 -15.06 9.80
CA ALA A 530 16.06 -14.80 11.00
C ALA A 530 16.14 -15.96 12.00
N VAL A 531 16.14 -17.21 11.51
CA VAL A 531 16.34 -18.41 12.32
C VAL A 531 17.77 -18.47 12.86
N GLU A 532 18.77 -18.33 12.00
CA GLU A 532 20.18 -18.36 12.40
C GLU A 532 20.50 -17.28 13.45
N LYS A 533 19.97 -16.08 13.30
CA LYS A 533 20.12 -14.98 14.27
C LYS A 533 19.54 -15.32 15.63
N ALA A 534 18.36 -15.96 15.68
CA ALA A 534 17.73 -16.35 16.94
C ALA A 534 18.53 -17.41 17.70
N HIS A 535 19.13 -18.37 16.98
CA HIS A 535 19.93 -19.44 17.58
C HIS A 535 21.41 -19.05 17.81
N GLY A 536 21.95 -18.11 17.05
CA GLY A 536 23.33 -17.61 17.19
C GLY A 536 23.53 -16.62 18.34
N MET A 537 22.46 -16.02 18.87
CA MET A 537 22.52 -15.14 20.06
C MET A 537 22.58 -15.92 21.40
N ALA A 538 22.60 -17.26 21.37
CA ALA A 538 22.76 -18.11 22.54
C ALA A 538 24.21 -18.65 22.69
N SER A 539 25.19 -17.76 22.83
CA SER A 539 26.48 -18.02 23.50
C SER A 539 27.19 -16.70 23.80
N PRO A 540 27.19 -16.29 25.08
CA PRO A 540 28.40 -16.50 25.85
C PRO A 540 28.09 -17.32 27.10
N GLY A 541 28.71 -18.50 27.19
CA GLY A 541 28.84 -19.20 28.47
C GLY A 541 29.53 -18.30 29.51
N PRO A 542 29.31 -18.54 30.81
CA PRO A 542 29.90 -17.72 31.85
C PRO A 542 31.42 -17.81 31.76
N ALA A 543 32.07 -16.68 31.46
CA ALA A 543 33.50 -16.56 31.67
C ALA A 543 33.74 -16.56 33.18
N THR A 544 34.37 -17.64 33.65
CA THR A 544 34.98 -17.81 34.97
C THR A 544 36.05 -16.77 35.23
#